data_AF-A0AAN0NLL1-F1
#
_entry.id   AF-A0AAN0NLL1-F1
#
_cell.length_a   1.000
_cell.length_b   1.000
_cell.length_c   1.000
_cell.angle_alpha   90.00
_cell.angle_beta   90.00
_cell.angle_gamma   90.00
#
_symmetry.space_group_name_H-M   'P 1'
#
loop_
_entity.id
_entity.type
_entity.pdbx_description
1 polymer ?
#
loop_
_entity_poly.entity_id
_entity_poly.type
_entity_poly.pdbx_seq_one_letter_code
_entity_poly.pdbx_strand_id
1 'polypeptide(L)'
;MPSIIAYLVFFSWPLVVFLIFRKLDLVPAIVWSMLVGFLMLPLRVEIDLPALPTISKYELTSLMVAIMAFVKLREAEQARQWAANASGVPVAPSAPPARKSKMRLVTNIMLAIVIITPLMTVMNNSDPIFAGPTYIPGLRVYDALSMIGGKAFVLLPFFVGRRFLTTPESHVVILRVLVLSLMAYTVLGFYEVRMSPQLNRMFYGFFPHSFLQHIRAGGFRPLVFLSHGLILGIFMTLAILSAAAMWRHAKSVGESSFFGRSARFGC
;
A
#
# COMPACT_ATOMS: atom_id res chain seq x y z
N MET A 1 11.19 -21.56 -8.27
CA MET A 1 10.36 -20.71 -9.15
C MET A 1 8.98 -20.58 -8.52
N PRO A 2 8.22 -19.50 -8.77
CA PRO A 2 6.86 -19.36 -8.23
C PRO A 2 5.94 -20.49 -8.72
N SER A 3 5.05 -20.96 -7.86
CA SER A 3 4.02 -21.95 -8.21
C SER A 3 2.94 -21.33 -9.09
N ILE A 4 2.12 -22.17 -9.73
CA ILE A 4 0.94 -21.71 -10.47
C ILE A 4 -0.03 -20.93 -9.56
N ILE A 5 -0.13 -21.32 -8.29
CA ILE A 5 -0.95 -20.63 -7.29
C ILE A 5 -0.44 -19.19 -7.08
N ALA A 6 0.88 -18.97 -7.05
CA ALA A 6 1.44 -17.63 -6.93
C ALA A 6 0.98 -16.72 -8.08
N TYR A 7 1.06 -17.20 -9.32
CA TYR A 7 0.58 -16.44 -10.48
C TYR A 7 -0.93 -16.20 -10.44
N LEU A 8 -1.74 -17.22 -10.08
CA LEU A 8 -3.18 -17.07 -9.94
C LEU A 8 -3.55 -16.00 -8.91
N VAL A 9 -2.94 -16.02 -7.73
CA VAL A 9 -3.18 -15.01 -6.69
C VAL A 9 -2.76 -13.62 -7.16
N PHE A 10 -1.62 -13.50 -7.86
CA PHE A 10 -1.15 -12.22 -8.38
C PHE A 10 -2.08 -11.64 -9.47
N PHE A 11 -2.42 -12.43 -10.49
CA PHE A 11 -3.24 -11.96 -11.60
C PHE A 11 -4.73 -11.83 -11.27
N SER A 12 -5.22 -12.52 -10.25
CA SER A 12 -6.59 -12.30 -9.74
C SER A 12 -6.72 -11.05 -8.87
N TRP A 13 -5.61 -10.43 -8.46
CA TRP A 13 -5.63 -9.29 -7.55
C TRP A 13 -6.43 -8.07 -8.05
N PRO A 14 -6.35 -7.63 -9.32
CA PRO A 14 -7.22 -6.58 -9.85
C PRO A 14 -8.72 -6.86 -9.63
N LEU A 15 -9.15 -8.11 -9.81
CA LEU A 15 -10.53 -8.52 -9.56
C LEU A 15 -10.87 -8.45 -8.07
N VAL A 16 -9.96 -8.88 -7.19
CA VAL A 16 -10.16 -8.78 -5.74
C VAL A 16 -10.32 -7.31 -5.30
N VAL A 17 -9.45 -6.41 -5.77
CA VAL A 17 -9.57 -4.97 -5.49
C VAL A 17 -10.89 -4.42 -6.02
N PHE A 18 -11.29 -4.78 -7.24
CA PHE A 18 -12.57 -4.39 -7.80
C PHE A 18 -13.75 -4.81 -6.90
N LEU A 19 -13.77 -6.08 -6.45
CA LEU A 19 -14.82 -6.59 -5.57
C LEU A 19 -14.83 -5.89 -4.20
N ILE A 20 -13.66 -5.57 -3.64
CA ILE A 20 -13.55 -4.80 -2.40
C ILE A 20 -14.18 -3.41 -2.57
N PHE A 21 -13.87 -2.70 -3.66
CA PHE A 21 -14.41 -1.36 -3.95
C PHE A 21 -15.91 -1.35 -4.26
N ARG A 22 -16.45 -2.47 -4.72
CA ARG A 22 -17.89 -2.69 -4.91
C ARG A 22 -18.63 -2.93 -3.61
N LYS A 23 -18.00 -3.57 -2.63
CA LYS A 23 -18.62 -3.95 -1.35
C LYS A 23 -18.43 -2.92 -0.23
N LEU A 24 -17.34 -2.17 -0.25
CA LEU A 24 -16.97 -1.25 0.82
C LEU A 24 -16.96 0.20 0.34
N ASP A 25 -17.19 1.12 1.26
CA ASP A 25 -16.96 2.55 1.03
C ASP A 25 -15.53 2.86 0.62
N LEU A 26 -15.33 4.03 0.01
CA LEU A 26 -14.06 4.43 -0.60
C LEU A 26 -12.87 4.30 0.37
N VAL A 27 -13.01 4.80 1.60
CA VAL A 27 -11.92 4.81 2.59
C VAL A 27 -11.57 3.40 3.08
N PRO A 28 -12.52 2.59 3.61
CA PRO A 28 -12.22 1.20 3.95
C PRO A 28 -11.69 0.38 2.77
N ALA A 29 -12.23 0.57 1.55
CA ALA A 29 -11.78 -0.15 0.36
C ALA A 29 -10.30 0.13 0.04
N ILE A 30 -9.87 1.39 0.10
CA ILE A 30 -8.47 1.78 -0.10
C ILE A 30 -7.57 1.08 0.93
N VAL A 31 -7.93 1.17 2.22
CA VAL A 31 -7.09 0.67 3.31
C VAL A 31 -7.01 -0.87 3.28
N TRP A 32 -8.15 -1.56 3.12
CA TRP A 32 -8.18 -3.02 3.02
C TRP A 32 -7.39 -3.52 1.81
N SER A 33 -7.58 -2.91 0.64
CA SER A 33 -6.87 -3.31 -0.57
C SER A 33 -5.35 -3.13 -0.39
N MET A 34 -4.90 -1.97 0.09
CA MET A 34 -3.48 -1.73 0.34
C MET A 34 -2.88 -2.72 1.33
N LEU A 35 -3.55 -2.96 2.47
CA LEU A 35 -3.00 -3.80 3.53
C LEU A 35 -3.05 -5.28 3.18
N VAL A 36 -4.16 -5.78 2.63
CA VAL A 36 -4.26 -7.18 2.22
C VAL A 36 -3.31 -7.46 1.06
N GLY A 37 -3.16 -6.52 0.12
CA GLY A 37 -2.19 -6.66 -0.95
C GLY A 37 -0.77 -6.76 -0.44
N PHE A 38 -0.40 -5.91 0.52
CA PHE A 38 0.89 -5.98 1.20
C PHE A 38 1.10 -7.31 1.92
N LEU A 39 0.10 -7.79 2.66
CA LEU A 39 0.19 -8.95 3.55
C LEU A 39 0.08 -10.30 2.84
N MET A 40 -0.63 -10.38 1.72
CA MET A 40 -0.97 -11.66 1.07
C MET A 40 -0.26 -11.87 -0.25
N LEU A 41 -0.05 -10.85 -1.09
CA LEU A 41 0.46 -11.09 -2.44
C LEU A 41 1.88 -11.69 -2.44
N PRO A 42 2.17 -12.57 -3.42
CA PRO A 42 3.48 -13.20 -3.55
C PRO A 42 4.56 -12.16 -3.89
N LEU A 43 5.76 -12.38 -3.36
CA LEU A 43 6.91 -11.48 -3.51
C LEU A 43 7.73 -11.68 -4.79
N ARG A 44 7.70 -12.87 -5.42
CA ARG A 44 8.53 -13.21 -6.59
C ARG A 44 7.77 -13.25 -7.91
N VAL A 45 6.51 -12.85 -7.91
CA VAL A 45 5.74 -12.69 -9.14
C VAL A 45 5.82 -11.22 -9.50
N GLU A 46 6.49 -10.96 -10.61
CA GLU A 46 6.83 -9.63 -11.11
C GLU A 46 6.61 -9.62 -12.62
N ILE A 47 6.15 -8.48 -13.15
CA ILE A 47 6.02 -8.26 -14.59
C ILE A 47 7.09 -7.26 -15.01
N ASP A 48 8.07 -7.75 -15.77
CA ASP A 48 9.10 -6.92 -16.37
C ASP A 48 8.59 -6.38 -17.71
N LEU A 49 8.30 -5.09 -17.74
CA LEU A 49 7.90 -4.38 -18.94
C LEU A 49 9.12 -3.67 -19.54
N PRO A 50 9.33 -3.72 -20.86
CA PRO A 50 10.38 -2.94 -21.49
C PRO A 50 10.20 -1.45 -21.19
N ALA A 51 11.25 -0.81 -20.68
CA ALA A 51 11.30 0.62 -20.35
C ALA A 51 10.37 1.13 -19.23
N LEU A 52 9.65 0.25 -18.52
CA LEU A 52 8.85 0.61 -17.36
C LEU A 52 9.40 -0.07 -16.10
N PRO A 53 9.16 0.49 -14.90
CA PRO A 53 9.53 -0.18 -13.67
C PRO A 53 8.80 -1.52 -13.57
N THR A 54 9.49 -2.52 -13.03
CA THR A 54 8.94 -3.83 -12.75
C THR A 54 7.69 -3.71 -11.89
N ILE A 55 6.60 -4.34 -12.34
CA ILE A 55 5.34 -4.36 -11.59
C ILE A 55 5.39 -5.51 -10.60
N SER A 56 5.69 -5.21 -9.35
CA SER A 56 5.57 -6.14 -8.23
C SER A 56 4.19 -6.01 -7.56
N LYS A 57 4.01 -6.72 -6.44
CA LYS A 57 2.79 -6.60 -5.63
C LYS A 57 2.53 -5.17 -5.15
N TYR A 58 3.57 -4.36 -4.96
CA TYR A 58 3.44 -2.99 -4.45
C TYR A 58 2.85 -2.08 -5.53
N GLU A 59 3.44 -2.09 -6.73
CA GLU A 59 3.00 -1.31 -7.88
C GLU A 59 1.60 -1.75 -8.32
N LEU A 60 1.36 -3.07 -8.40
CA LEU A 60 0.06 -3.61 -8.79
C LEU A 60 -1.04 -3.14 -7.83
N THR A 61 -0.84 -3.29 -6.52
CA THR A 61 -1.82 -2.88 -5.52
C THR A 61 -2.05 -1.37 -5.57
N SER A 62 -0.97 -0.59 -5.64
CA SER A 62 -1.06 0.88 -5.65
C SER A 62 -1.79 1.41 -6.86
N LEU A 63 -1.50 0.84 -8.04
CA LEU A 63 -2.14 1.20 -9.30
C LEU A 63 -3.63 0.84 -9.28
N MET A 64 -3.97 -0.39 -8.88
CA MET A 64 -5.38 -0.84 -8.84
C MET A 64 -6.20 -0.01 -7.85
N VAL A 65 -5.65 0.30 -6.69
CA VAL A 65 -6.31 1.18 -5.71
C VAL A 65 -6.49 2.60 -6.25
N ALA A 66 -5.47 3.17 -6.90
CA ALA A 66 -5.57 4.50 -7.49
C ALA A 66 -6.65 4.56 -8.60
N ILE A 67 -6.67 3.56 -9.49
CA ILE A 67 -7.67 3.45 -10.56
C ILE A 67 -9.07 3.30 -9.96
N MET A 68 -9.28 2.36 -9.05
CA MET A 68 -10.60 2.12 -8.46
C MET A 68 -11.09 3.29 -7.60
N ALA A 69 -10.19 3.98 -6.90
CA ALA A 69 -10.53 5.21 -6.18
C ALA A 69 -10.95 6.33 -7.14
N PHE A 70 -10.28 6.46 -8.28
CA PHE A 70 -10.65 7.42 -9.32
C PHE A 70 -12.00 7.09 -9.96
N VAL A 71 -12.23 5.82 -10.32
CA VAL A 71 -13.52 5.35 -10.88
C VAL A 71 -14.66 5.65 -9.91
N LYS A 72 -14.53 5.26 -8.64
CA LYS A 72 -15.57 5.47 -7.62
C LYS A 72 -15.84 6.97 -7.37
N LEU A 73 -14.80 7.80 -7.43
CA LEU A 73 -14.97 9.26 -7.35
C LEU A 73 -15.76 9.80 -8.56
N ARG A 74 -15.45 9.35 -9.77
CA ARG A 74 -16.15 9.76 -11.00
C ARG A 74 -17.61 9.33 -11.00
N GLU A 75 -17.90 8.08 -10.61
CA GLU A 75 -19.27 7.59 -10.49
C GLU A 75 -20.08 8.45 -9.50
N ALA A 76 -19.48 8.82 -8.36
CA ALA A 76 -20.13 9.70 -7.38
C ALA A 76 -20.31 11.14 -7.87
N GLU A 77 -19.42 11.66 -8.71
CA GLU A 77 -19.58 12.97 -9.36
C GLU A 77 -20.69 12.95 -10.41
N GLN A 78 -20.73 11.91 -11.25
CA GLN A 78 -21.78 11.72 -12.25
C GLN A 78 -23.16 11.57 -11.61
N ALA A 79 -23.28 10.77 -10.54
CA ALA A 79 -24.54 10.62 -9.81
C ALA A 79 -25.02 11.95 -9.21
N ARG A 80 -24.10 12.77 -8.67
CA ARG A 80 -24.43 14.11 -8.15
C ARG A 80 -24.88 15.06 -9.26
N GLN A 81 -24.20 15.04 -10.41
CA GLN A 81 -24.59 15.85 -11.57
C GLN A 81 -25.96 15.45 -12.11
N TRP A 82 -26.24 14.15 -12.22
CA TRP A 82 -27.55 13.65 -12.62
C TRP A 82 -28.66 14.12 -11.68
N ALA A 83 -28.45 14.00 -10.36
CA ALA A 83 -29.41 14.44 -9.36
C ALA A 83 -29.64 15.97 -9.38
N ALA A 84 -28.59 16.75 -9.61
CA ALA A 84 -28.69 18.20 -9.75
C ALA A 84 -29.45 18.62 -11.02
N ASN A 85 -29.17 17.98 -12.16
CA ASN A 85 -29.90 18.22 -13.41
C ASN A 85 -31.39 17.87 -13.25
N ALA A 86 -31.70 16.79 -12.52
CA ALA A 86 -33.08 16.39 -12.24
C ALA A 86 -33.82 17.37 -11.30
N SER A 87 -33.10 18.04 -10.40
CA SER A 87 -33.68 18.98 -9.42
C SER A 87 -33.61 20.45 -9.87
N GLY A 88 -32.92 20.76 -10.96
CA GLY A 88 -32.70 22.13 -11.46
C GLY A 88 -31.77 22.98 -10.57
N VAL A 89 -31.17 22.40 -9.53
CA VAL A 89 -30.28 23.10 -8.59
C VAL A 89 -28.82 22.91 -9.06
N PRO A 90 -28.04 23.98 -9.26
CA PRO A 90 -26.63 23.88 -9.65
C PRO A 90 -25.80 23.07 -8.64
N VAL A 91 -24.96 22.15 -9.13
CA VAL A 91 -24.02 21.39 -8.30
C VAL A 91 -22.99 22.35 -7.70
N ALA A 92 -22.98 22.49 -6.37
CA ALA A 92 -21.90 23.19 -5.68
C ALA A 92 -20.56 22.47 -5.91
N PRO A 93 -19.43 23.19 -6.06
CA PRO A 93 -18.11 22.58 -6.24
C PRO A 93 -17.82 21.51 -5.19
N SER A 94 -17.52 20.29 -5.63
CA SER A 94 -17.30 19.12 -4.76
C SER A 94 -16.03 19.21 -3.91
N ALA A 95 -15.09 20.09 -4.30
CA ALA A 95 -13.82 20.27 -3.62
C ALA A 95 -13.76 21.67 -2.96
N PRO A 96 -13.54 21.76 -1.64
CA PRO A 96 -13.28 23.04 -1.00
C PRO A 96 -12.00 23.66 -1.60
N PRO A 97 -11.91 25.00 -1.71
CA PRO A 97 -10.74 25.67 -2.24
C PRO A 97 -9.48 25.24 -1.49
N ALA A 98 -8.39 25.06 -2.22
CA ALA A 98 -7.15 24.57 -1.65
C ALA A 98 -6.62 25.53 -0.57
N ARG A 99 -6.86 25.21 0.71
CA ARG A 99 -6.31 25.96 1.84
C ARG A 99 -4.80 26.07 1.69
N LYS A 100 -4.27 27.28 1.54
CA LYS A 100 -2.83 27.54 1.53
C LYS A 100 -2.30 27.21 2.93
N SER A 101 -1.33 26.31 3.03
CA SER A 101 -0.72 25.89 4.29
C SER A 101 0.79 25.77 4.08
N LYS A 102 1.59 26.25 5.04
CA LYS A 102 3.05 26.08 5.04
C LYS A 102 3.43 24.60 4.85
N MET A 103 2.68 23.69 5.47
CA MET A 103 2.91 22.25 5.34
C MET A 103 2.71 21.74 3.90
N ARG A 104 1.76 22.31 3.15
CA ARG A 104 1.56 21.95 1.74
C ARG A 104 2.72 22.41 0.87
N LEU A 105 3.26 23.60 1.15
CA LEU A 105 4.47 24.09 0.47
C LEU A 105 5.65 23.16 0.73
N VAL A 106 5.93 22.84 2.00
CA VAL A 106 7.01 21.90 2.38
C VAL A 106 6.83 20.55 1.69
N THR A 107 5.62 19.98 1.70
CA THR A 107 5.31 18.72 1.03
C THR A 107 5.60 18.79 -0.47
N ASN A 108 5.18 19.87 -1.13
CA ASN A 108 5.39 20.03 -2.57
C ASN A 108 6.89 20.22 -2.92
N ILE A 109 7.65 20.91 -2.07
CA ILE A 109 9.11 21.02 -2.21
C ILE A 109 9.76 19.64 -2.08
N MET A 110 9.37 18.84 -1.08
CA MET A 110 9.88 17.47 -0.92
C MET A 110 9.57 16.59 -2.14
N LEU A 111 8.35 16.70 -2.69
CA LEU A 111 7.98 15.98 -3.92
C LEU A 111 8.82 16.44 -5.13
N ALA A 112 9.08 17.75 -5.25
CA ALA A 112 9.94 18.25 -6.31
C ALA A 112 11.38 17.73 -6.18
N ILE A 113 11.92 17.67 -4.96
CA ILE A 113 13.25 17.09 -4.71
C ILE A 113 13.31 15.64 -5.15
N VAL A 114 12.30 14.81 -4.84
CA VAL A 114 12.27 13.40 -5.27
C VAL A 114 12.37 13.23 -6.79
N ILE A 115 11.84 14.18 -7.57
CA ILE A 115 11.90 14.17 -9.04
C ILE A 115 13.21 14.77 -9.57
N ILE A 116 13.72 15.81 -8.92
CA ILE A 116 14.97 16.50 -9.32
C ILE A 116 16.20 15.66 -9.00
N THR A 117 16.20 14.91 -7.89
CA THR A 117 17.37 14.14 -7.44
C THR A 117 17.86 13.14 -8.49
N PRO A 118 17.04 12.28 -9.13
CA PRO A 118 17.52 11.40 -10.19
C PRO A 118 18.18 12.13 -11.37
N LEU A 119 17.68 13.32 -11.75
CA LEU A 119 18.30 14.13 -12.81
C LEU A 119 19.70 14.60 -12.38
N MET A 120 19.81 15.13 -11.17
CA MET A 120 21.10 15.54 -10.58
C MET A 120 22.05 14.35 -10.44
N THR A 121 21.55 13.17 -10.07
CA THR A 121 22.36 11.94 -9.98
C THR A 121 22.95 11.58 -11.34
N VAL A 122 22.16 11.56 -12.40
CA VAL A 122 22.66 11.23 -13.76
C VAL A 122 23.66 12.28 -14.25
N MET A 123 23.38 13.57 -14.05
CA MET A 123 24.28 14.66 -14.45
C MET A 123 25.65 14.59 -13.77
N ASN A 124 25.70 14.07 -12.52
CA ASN A 124 26.93 13.98 -11.75
C ASN A 124 27.61 12.60 -11.82
N ASN A 125 27.03 11.62 -12.54
CA ASN A 125 27.55 10.25 -12.61
C ASN A 125 27.51 9.71 -14.05
N SER A 126 27.99 10.51 -15.01
CA SER A 126 28.08 10.12 -16.42
C SER A 126 29.37 9.37 -16.78
N ASP A 127 30.31 9.24 -15.85
CA ASP A 127 31.58 8.59 -16.09
C ASP A 127 31.44 7.05 -16.11
N PRO A 128 31.99 6.36 -17.12
CA PRO A 128 31.99 4.90 -17.17
C PRO A 128 33.01 4.30 -16.19
N ILE A 129 32.69 3.13 -15.65
CA ILE A 129 33.59 2.38 -14.76
C ILE A 129 34.16 1.18 -15.50
N PHE A 130 35.49 1.05 -15.47
CA PHE A 130 36.23 -0.10 -15.98
C PHE A 130 36.69 -0.96 -14.80
N ALA A 131 36.05 -2.11 -14.61
CA ALA A 131 36.38 -3.06 -13.54
C ALA A 131 36.98 -4.34 -14.16
N GLY A 132 38.27 -4.29 -14.49
CA GLY A 132 38.97 -5.38 -15.18
C GLY A 132 38.34 -5.65 -16.56
N PRO A 133 37.79 -6.86 -16.83
CA PRO A 133 37.11 -7.16 -18.10
C PRO A 133 35.69 -6.56 -18.18
N THR A 134 35.15 -6.01 -17.09
CA THR A 134 33.76 -5.52 -17.04
C THR A 134 33.71 -4.04 -17.39
N TYR A 135 32.94 -3.71 -18.43
CA TYR A 135 32.60 -2.33 -18.79
C TYR A 135 31.21 -1.98 -18.29
N ILE A 136 31.11 -0.98 -17.40
CA ILE A 136 29.84 -0.46 -16.92
C ILE A 136 29.68 0.95 -17.49
N PRO A 137 28.72 1.20 -18.39
CA PRO A 137 28.49 2.52 -18.94
C PRO A 137 28.03 3.48 -17.84
N GLY A 138 28.45 4.75 -17.94
CA GLY A 138 27.94 5.81 -17.07
C GLY A 138 26.45 6.06 -17.29
N LEU A 139 25.81 6.73 -16.33
CA LEU A 139 24.37 6.94 -16.36
C LEU A 139 23.96 7.83 -17.53
N ARG A 140 22.84 7.45 -18.16
CA ARG A 140 22.21 8.16 -19.28
C ARG A 140 20.96 8.87 -18.82
N VAL A 141 20.49 9.83 -19.61
CA VAL A 141 19.20 10.51 -19.38
C VAL A 141 18.04 9.51 -19.28
N TYR A 142 18.12 8.42 -20.04
CA TYR A 142 17.18 7.30 -19.95
C TYR A 142 17.09 6.70 -18.53
N ASP A 143 18.20 6.62 -17.80
CA ASP A 143 18.24 6.08 -16.44
C ASP A 143 17.53 7.02 -15.46
N ALA A 144 17.67 8.35 -15.64
CA ALA A 144 16.90 9.33 -14.85
C ALA A 144 15.40 9.17 -15.07
N LEU A 145 14.95 9.01 -16.32
CA LEU A 145 13.54 8.81 -16.63
C LEU A 145 13.01 7.50 -16.01
N SER A 146 13.79 6.42 -16.10
CA SER A 146 13.43 5.12 -15.49
C SER A 146 13.33 5.22 -13.97
N MET A 147 14.28 5.91 -13.33
CA MET A 147 14.25 6.17 -11.89
C MET A 147 13.04 7.01 -11.47
N ILE A 148 12.74 8.10 -12.19
CA ILE A 148 11.57 8.95 -11.94
C ILE A 148 10.28 8.14 -12.08
N GLY A 149 10.17 7.31 -13.12
CA GLY A 149 9.05 6.39 -13.32
C GLY A 149 8.85 5.48 -12.11
N GLY A 150 9.91 4.83 -11.62
CA GLY A 150 9.86 4.03 -10.40
C GLY A 150 9.40 4.81 -9.16
N LYS A 151 9.89 6.05 -8.98
CA LYS A 151 9.45 6.91 -7.87
C LYS A 151 7.98 7.30 -7.97
N ALA A 152 7.44 7.50 -9.18
CA ALA A 152 6.03 7.83 -9.36
C ALA A 152 5.12 6.73 -8.77
N PHE A 153 5.43 5.45 -9.01
CA PHE A 153 4.68 4.34 -8.44
C PHE A 153 4.80 4.25 -6.92
N VAL A 154 6.00 4.45 -6.37
CA VAL A 154 6.24 4.49 -4.92
C VAL A 154 5.44 5.62 -4.24
N LEU A 155 5.22 6.74 -4.95
CA LEU A 155 4.44 7.88 -4.44
C LEU A 155 2.93 7.71 -4.62
N LEU A 156 2.44 6.75 -5.40
CA LEU A 156 0.99 6.56 -5.61
C LEU A 156 0.22 6.36 -4.29
N PRO A 157 0.62 5.45 -3.37
CA PRO A 157 -0.04 5.31 -2.07
C PRO A 157 -0.07 6.61 -1.27
N PHE A 158 1.01 7.41 -1.35
CA PHE A 158 1.08 8.70 -0.69
C PHE A 158 0.05 9.68 -1.26
N PHE A 159 -0.10 9.76 -2.59
CA PHE A 159 -1.11 10.63 -3.21
C PHE A 159 -2.53 10.19 -2.91
N VAL A 160 -2.80 8.88 -2.93
CA VAL A 160 -4.10 8.30 -2.53
C VAL A 160 -4.40 8.67 -1.07
N GLY A 161 -3.44 8.48 -0.15
CA GLY A 161 -3.58 8.85 1.25
C GLY A 161 -3.81 10.35 1.44
N ARG A 162 -3.00 11.20 0.79
CA ARG A 162 -3.12 12.66 0.83
C ARG A 162 -4.48 13.17 0.33
N ARG A 163 -5.13 12.44 -0.58
CA ARG A 163 -6.44 12.83 -1.12
C ARG A 163 -7.61 12.32 -0.29
N PHE A 164 -7.56 11.06 0.14
CA PHE A 164 -8.73 10.36 0.69
C PHE A 164 -8.63 10.05 2.19
N LEU A 165 -7.43 10.03 2.76
CA LEU A 165 -7.18 9.65 4.16
C LEU A 165 -6.72 10.86 4.99
N THR A 166 -7.49 11.95 4.95
CA THR A 166 -7.13 13.22 5.62
C THR A 166 -8.00 13.58 6.80
N THR A 167 -9.06 12.82 7.05
CA THR A 167 -10.02 13.10 8.13
C THR A 167 -9.75 12.21 9.35
N PRO A 168 -10.11 12.66 10.57
CA PRO A 168 -9.98 11.83 11.77
C PRO A 168 -10.67 10.46 11.64
N GLU A 169 -11.82 10.43 10.98
CA GLU A 169 -12.60 9.20 10.75
C GLU A 169 -11.81 8.22 9.87
N SER A 170 -11.17 8.73 8.81
CA SER A 170 -10.34 7.91 7.94
C SER A 170 -9.13 7.32 8.66
N HIS A 171 -8.54 8.05 9.61
CA HIS A 171 -7.45 7.54 10.43
C HIS A 171 -7.91 6.41 11.36
N VAL A 172 -9.11 6.51 11.95
CA VAL A 172 -9.68 5.42 12.76
C VAL A 172 -9.87 4.16 11.92
N VAL A 173 -10.29 4.29 10.65
CA VAL A 173 -10.39 3.14 9.73
C VAL A 173 -9.02 2.48 9.53
N ILE A 174 -7.95 3.24 9.33
CA ILE A 174 -6.58 2.70 9.21
C ILE A 174 -6.22 1.87 10.45
N LEU A 175 -6.43 2.43 11.65
CA LEU A 175 -6.11 1.74 12.91
C LEU A 175 -6.93 0.45 13.07
N ARG A 176 -8.22 0.47 12.74
CA ARG A 176 -9.08 -0.72 12.80
C ARG A 176 -8.63 -1.81 11.85
N VAL A 177 -8.34 -1.46 10.59
CA VAL A 177 -7.93 -2.43 9.58
C VAL A 177 -6.58 -3.05 9.91
N LEU A 178 -5.64 -2.28 10.49
CA LEU A 178 -4.38 -2.82 11.03
C LEU A 178 -4.63 -3.86 12.13
N VAL A 179 -5.50 -3.57 13.09
CA VAL A 179 -5.81 -4.50 14.20
C VAL A 179 -6.51 -5.75 13.71
N LEU A 180 -7.56 -5.61 12.88
CA LEU A 180 -8.29 -6.75 12.33
C LEU A 180 -7.39 -7.64 11.47
N SER A 181 -6.51 -7.02 10.67
CA SER A 181 -5.54 -7.76 9.86
C SER A 181 -4.54 -8.49 10.74
N LEU A 182 -4.04 -7.86 11.82
CA LEU A 182 -3.17 -8.54 12.77
C LEU A 182 -3.87 -9.74 13.41
N MET A 183 -5.11 -9.60 13.87
CA MET A 183 -5.87 -10.70 14.48
C MET A 183 -6.02 -11.90 13.54
N ALA A 184 -6.23 -11.66 12.25
CA ALA A 184 -6.26 -12.73 11.26
C ALA A 184 -4.85 -13.31 11.00
N TYR A 185 -3.84 -12.44 10.89
CA TYR A 185 -2.47 -12.83 10.52
C TYR A 185 -1.72 -13.55 11.65
N THR A 186 -2.08 -13.32 12.92
CA THR A 186 -1.47 -14.02 14.07
C THR A 186 -1.75 -15.51 14.06
N VAL A 187 -2.91 -15.95 13.55
CA VAL A 187 -3.21 -17.39 13.40
C VAL A 187 -2.19 -18.06 12.49
N LEU A 188 -1.88 -17.43 11.35
CA LEU A 188 -0.86 -17.89 10.42
C LEU A 188 0.55 -17.78 11.02
N GLY A 189 0.81 -16.72 11.79
CA GLY A 189 2.07 -16.53 12.50
C GLY A 189 2.36 -17.62 13.53
N PHE A 190 1.37 -17.98 14.37
CA PHE A 190 1.53 -19.04 15.36
C PHE A 190 1.77 -20.41 14.73
N TYR A 191 1.14 -20.68 13.59
CA TYR A 191 1.42 -21.88 12.81
C TYR A 191 2.91 -21.98 12.44
N GLU A 192 3.50 -20.91 11.89
CA GLU A 192 4.91 -20.91 11.50
C GLU A 192 5.89 -20.93 12.67
N VAL A 193 5.52 -20.35 13.82
CA VAL A 193 6.31 -20.46 15.05
C VAL A 193 6.45 -21.93 15.47
N ARG A 194 5.39 -22.74 15.32
CA ARG A 194 5.39 -24.15 15.72
C ARG A 194 6.01 -25.07 14.68
N MET A 195 5.70 -24.86 13.40
CA MET A 195 6.02 -25.80 12.31
C MET A 195 7.25 -25.40 11.50
N SER A 196 7.87 -24.25 11.79
CA SER A 196 8.84 -23.51 10.96
C SER A 196 8.18 -22.71 9.82
N PRO A 197 8.90 -21.70 9.26
CA PRO A 197 8.34 -20.87 8.20
C PRO A 197 8.21 -21.65 6.89
N GLN A 198 6.98 -22.02 6.55
CA GLN A 198 6.68 -22.89 5.41
C GLN A 198 5.52 -22.35 4.56
N LEU A 199 4.70 -21.41 5.04
CA LEU A 199 3.47 -21.01 4.33
C LEU A 199 3.76 -20.44 2.95
N ASN A 200 4.77 -19.57 2.84
CA ASN A 200 5.24 -19.05 1.55
C ASN A 200 5.59 -20.18 0.57
N ARG A 201 6.25 -21.25 1.04
CA ARG A 201 6.62 -22.39 0.20
C ARG A 201 5.40 -23.25 -0.16
N MET A 202 4.50 -23.49 0.80
CA MET A 202 3.30 -24.30 0.60
C MET A 202 2.35 -23.66 -0.43
N PHE A 203 2.11 -22.34 -0.33
CA PHE A 203 1.19 -21.65 -1.22
C PHE A 203 1.88 -21.15 -2.50
N TYR A 204 3.04 -20.49 -2.38
CA TYR A 204 3.69 -19.83 -3.50
C TYR A 204 4.86 -20.59 -4.11
N GLY A 205 5.25 -21.74 -3.55
CA GLY A 205 6.30 -22.60 -4.11
C GLY A 205 7.72 -22.06 -3.96
N PHE A 206 7.91 -20.96 -3.24
CA PHE A 206 9.24 -20.38 -3.01
C PHE A 206 9.39 -19.89 -1.57
N PHE A 207 10.64 -19.73 -1.17
CA PHE A 207 10.99 -19.11 0.10
C PHE A 207 11.70 -17.78 -0.18
N PRO A 208 11.31 -16.65 0.45
CA PRO A 208 11.74 -15.33 0.01
C PRO A 208 13.26 -15.11 0.14
N HIS A 209 13.87 -15.46 1.28
CA HIS A 209 15.28 -15.19 1.62
C HIS A 209 16.01 -16.42 2.21
N SER A 210 17.20 -16.29 2.78
CA SER A 210 17.87 -17.46 3.38
C SER A 210 17.12 -17.95 4.62
N PHE A 211 16.75 -19.24 4.63
CA PHE A 211 16.04 -19.87 5.76
C PHE A 211 16.79 -19.70 7.10
N LEU A 212 18.12 -19.74 7.06
CA LEU A 212 18.98 -19.62 8.25
C LEU A 212 18.81 -18.29 8.99
N GLN A 213 18.45 -17.20 8.28
CA GLN A 213 18.22 -15.89 8.91
C GLN A 213 16.99 -15.87 9.83
N HIS A 214 16.11 -16.88 9.71
CA HIS A 214 14.86 -16.98 10.45
C HIS A 214 14.93 -17.91 11.66
N ILE A 215 16.08 -18.54 11.89
CA ILE A 215 16.35 -19.30 13.12
C ILE A 215 17.03 -18.36 14.12
N ARG A 216 16.48 -18.23 15.33
CA ARG A 216 17.13 -17.46 16.42
C ARG A 216 16.74 -18.03 17.77
N ALA A 217 17.72 -18.12 18.69
CA ALA A 217 17.49 -18.51 20.08
C ALA A 217 16.69 -19.82 20.22
N GLY A 218 16.98 -20.81 19.37
CA GLY A 218 16.30 -22.12 19.37
C GLY A 218 14.88 -22.14 18.79
N GLY A 219 14.35 -21.00 18.31
CA GLY A 219 13.02 -20.89 17.72
C GLY A 219 13.01 -20.34 16.29
N PHE A 220 11.80 -20.30 15.71
CA PHE A 220 11.55 -19.80 14.35
C PHE A 220 10.91 -18.41 14.38
N ARG A 221 11.41 -17.52 13.52
CA ARG A 221 10.77 -16.22 13.26
C ARG A 221 9.73 -16.40 12.15
N PRO A 222 8.44 -16.18 12.41
CA PRO A 222 7.42 -16.29 11.38
C PRO A 222 7.60 -15.21 10.31
N LEU A 223 7.18 -15.52 9.09
CA LEU A 223 7.16 -14.63 7.93
C LEU A 223 5.77 -14.54 7.33
N VAL A 224 5.07 -15.68 7.31
CA VAL A 224 3.82 -15.92 6.59
C VAL A 224 4.04 -15.64 5.10
N PHE A 225 3.56 -14.51 4.57
CA PHE A 225 3.77 -14.10 3.18
C PHE A 225 4.67 -12.86 3.02
N LEU A 226 5.23 -12.35 4.13
CA LEU A 226 6.18 -11.23 4.11
C LEU A 226 7.61 -11.70 3.80
N SER A 227 8.48 -10.76 3.45
CA SER A 227 9.83 -11.09 3.03
C SER A 227 10.69 -11.54 4.21
N HIS A 228 10.60 -10.86 5.36
CA HIS A 228 11.34 -11.16 6.59
C HIS A 228 10.47 -10.99 7.83
N GLY A 229 10.82 -11.71 8.91
CA GLY A 229 10.17 -11.58 10.22
C GLY A 229 10.32 -10.20 10.88
N LEU A 230 11.28 -9.37 10.47
CA LEU A 230 11.37 -7.99 10.96
C LEU A 230 10.16 -7.16 10.51
N ILE A 231 9.76 -7.30 9.25
CA ILE A 231 8.59 -6.59 8.71
C ILE A 231 7.33 -7.04 9.43
N LEU A 232 7.20 -8.35 9.68
CA LEU A 232 6.10 -8.88 10.49
C LEU A 232 6.12 -8.29 11.90
N GLY A 233 7.28 -8.23 12.57
CA GLY A 233 7.42 -7.61 13.89
C GLY A 233 7.01 -6.14 13.92
N ILE A 234 7.41 -5.35 12.91
CA ILE A 234 6.99 -3.95 12.76
C ILE A 234 5.47 -3.86 12.58
N PHE A 235 4.90 -4.69 11.71
CA PHE A 235 3.45 -4.75 11.50
C PHE A 235 2.69 -5.09 12.79
N MET A 236 3.13 -6.12 13.53
CA MET A 236 2.54 -6.48 14.81
C MET A 236 2.61 -5.33 15.82
N THR A 237 3.78 -4.67 15.91
CA THR A 237 3.97 -3.53 16.81
C THR A 237 3.03 -2.38 16.45
N LEU A 238 2.94 -2.01 15.16
CA LEU A 238 2.05 -0.95 14.69
C LEU A 238 0.58 -1.28 14.98
N ALA A 239 0.15 -2.52 14.78
CA ALA A 239 -1.21 -2.94 15.06
C ALA A 239 -1.51 -2.98 16.57
N ILE A 240 -0.58 -3.42 17.42
CA ILE A 240 -0.75 -3.36 18.89
C ILE A 240 -0.84 -1.91 19.37
N LEU A 241 0.04 -1.03 18.88
CA LEU A 241 -0.02 0.41 19.19
C LEU A 241 -1.33 1.03 18.70
N SER A 242 -1.83 0.60 17.53
CA SER A 242 -3.13 1.02 17.00
C SER A 242 -4.28 0.59 17.92
N ALA A 243 -4.26 -0.64 18.42
CA ALA A 243 -5.25 -1.14 19.38
C ALA A 243 -5.21 -0.32 20.69
N ALA A 244 -4.01 -0.08 21.23
CA ALA A 244 -3.82 0.71 22.45
C ALA A 244 -4.29 2.17 22.27
N ALA A 245 -4.01 2.79 21.12
CA ALA A 245 -4.48 4.13 20.79
C ALA A 245 -6.01 4.20 20.72
N MET A 246 -6.64 3.23 20.04
CA MET A 246 -8.11 3.15 19.97
C MET A 246 -8.74 2.91 21.35
N TRP A 247 -8.17 2.05 22.18
CA TRP A 247 -8.62 1.84 23.55
C TRP A 247 -8.62 3.15 24.33
N ARG A 248 -7.49 3.87 24.32
CA ARG A 248 -7.36 5.15 25.04
C ARG A 248 -8.39 6.18 24.54
N HIS A 249 -8.60 6.25 23.23
CA HIS A 249 -9.58 7.16 22.64
C HIS A 249 -11.03 6.79 23.04
N ALA A 250 -11.38 5.49 23.04
CA ALA A 250 -12.70 5.02 23.47
C ALA A 250 -12.98 5.39 24.94
N LYS A 251 -11.98 5.25 25.83
CA LYS A 251 -12.09 5.70 27.23
C LYS A 251 -12.34 7.20 27.37
N SER A 252 -11.72 8.02 26.51
CA SER A 252 -11.87 9.48 26.58
C SER A 252 -13.21 10.01 26.07
N VAL A 253 -13.88 9.28 25.17
CA VAL A 253 -15.11 9.71 24.49
C VAL A 253 -16.37 9.07 25.10
N GLY A 254 -16.22 8.12 26.03
CA GLY A 254 -17.30 7.27 26.54
C GLY A 254 -17.65 6.14 25.56
N GLU A 255 -17.72 4.89 26.03
CA GLU A 255 -17.82 3.68 25.21
C GLU A 255 -19.03 3.67 24.25
N SER A 256 -20.17 4.23 24.66
CA SER A 256 -21.42 4.27 23.88
C SER A 256 -21.35 5.19 22.65
N SER A 257 -20.54 6.24 22.69
CA SER A 257 -20.38 7.23 21.61
C SER A 257 -19.38 6.78 20.54
N PHE A 258 -18.39 5.98 20.93
CA PHE A 258 -17.32 5.52 20.04
C PHE A 258 -17.77 4.42 19.06
N PHE A 259 -18.50 3.40 19.56
CA PHE A 259 -19.03 2.34 18.70
C PHE A 259 -20.30 2.75 17.95
N GLY A 260 -21.17 3.58 18.54
CA GLY A 260 -22.40 4.07 17.89
C GLY A 260 -22.16 5.02 16.69
N ARG A 261 -21.01 5.70 16.64
CA ARG A 261 -20.56 6.37 15.42
C ARG A 261 -19.98 5.41 14.40
N SER A 262 -19.32 4.33 14.82
CA SER A 262 -18.77 3.32 13.89
C SER A 262 -19.82 2.42 13.24
N ALA A 263 -20.90 2.10 13.94
CA ALA A 263 -21.99 1.25 13.45
C ALA A 263 -22.85 1.93 12.37
N ARG A 264 -22.79 3.27 12.28
CA ARG A 264 -23.43 4.03 11.19
C ARG A 264 -22.64 4.01 9.86
N PHE A 265 -21.45 3.42 9.84
CA PHE A 265 -20.56 3.38 8.66
C PHE A 265 -20.22 1.95 8.23
N GLY A 266 -21.16 1.03 8.44
CA GLY A 266 -21.04 -0.38 8.09
C GLY A 266 -22.40 -0.99 7.76
N CYS A 267 -23.07 -0.45 6.75
CA CYS A 267 -24.04 -1.12 5.88
C CYS A 267 -23.93 -0.45 4.50
#